data_AF-A0A9E3RBH5-F1
#
_entry.id   AF-A0A9E3RBH5-F1
#
_cell.length_a   1.000
_cell.length_b   1.000
_cell.length_c   1.000
_cell.angle_alpha   90.00
_cell.angle_beta   90.00
_cell.angle_gamma   90.00
#
_symmetry.space_group_name_H-M   'P 1'
#
loop_
_entity.id
_entity.type
_entity.pdbx_description
1 polymer ?
#
loop_
_entity_poly.entity_id
_entity_poly.type
_entity_poly.pdbx_seq_one_letter_code
_entity_poly.pdbx_strand_id
1 'polypeptide(L)'
;MSYSATAPGAAATAPRRAADDAPVAIPVAPRTPWALYGVLFGLLGAISIIVWGPIGVSGTYPRFIGWIATLVDPAYAEANPYLKKMGSLFKPESFLVIGLLIGGFLGARLNRERAPKCEMAHPGETTKARRLRDAFIGGFLIVFGARVAGGCTSGHIISGITQLSVSGFIFAIGVFATGILSAKMLSRRAAAGA
;
A
#
# COMPACT_ATOMS: atom_id res chain seq x y z
N MET A 1 -2.57 -30.49 -13.58
CA MET A 1 -2.34 -29.16 -14.19
C MET A 1 -0.95 -28.71 -13.78
N SER A 2 0.02 -29.09 -14.60
CA SER A 2 1.42 -29.22 -14.19
C SER A 2 2.20 -27.96 -14.51
N TYR A 3 2.78 -27.34 -13.48
CA TYR A 3 3.82 -26.33 -13.64
C TYR A 3 5.11 -27.08 -13.96
N SER A 4 5.44 -27.23 -15.24
CA SER A 4 6.69 -27.86 -15.67
C SER A 4 7.85 -26.91 -15.38
N ALA A 5 8.68 -27.31 -14.42
CA ALA A 5 9.97 -26.71 -14.16
C ALA A 5 10.94 -27.06 -15.29
N THR A 6 11.50 -26.04 -15.95
CA THR A 6 12.72 -26.18 -16.74
C THR A 6 13.66 -25.02 -16.43
N ALA A 7 14.77 -25.36 -15.80
CA ALA A 7 16.04 -24.65 -15.86
C ALA A 7 17.13 -25.74 -15.95
N PRO A 8 18.36 -25.47 -16.42
CA PRO A 8 18.94 -24.18 -16.83
C PRO A 8 19.58 -24.24 -18.24
N GLY A 9 19.68 -23.10 -18.92
CA GLY A 9 20.43 -22.97 -20.16
C GLY A 9 20.78 -21.50 -20.40
N ALA A 10 22.07 -21.22 -20.54
CA ALA A 10 22.62 -19.90 -20.81
C ALA A 10 21.98 -19.30 -22.08
N ALA A 11 20.98 -18.44 -21.91
CA ALA A 11 20.50 -17.58 -22.98
C ALA A 11 21.15 -16.22 -22.80
N ALA A 12 22.11 -15.94 -23.67
CA ALA A 12 22.68 -14.62 -23.89
C ALA A 12 21.58 -13.55 -23.86
N THR A 13 21.90 -12.42 -23.22
CA THR A 13 21.16 -11.16 -23.28
C THR A 13 20.75 -10.87 -24.72
N ALA A 14 19.52 -11.22 -25.08
CA ALA A 14 18.96 -10.84 -26.36
C ALA A 14 18.88 -9.30 -26.36
N PRO A 15 19.38 -8.62 -27.41
CA PRO A 15 19.27 -7.17 -27.49
C PRO A 15 17.79 -6.78 -27.39
N ARG A 16 17.46 -5.85 -26.48
CA ARG A 16 16.11 -5.25 -26.39
C ARG A 16 15.67 -4.91 -27.80
N ARG A 17 14.55 -5.50 -28.24
CA ARG A 17 14.05 -5.23 -29.59
C ARG A 17 13.50 -3.82 -29.58
N ALA A 18 13.74 -3.04 -30.63
CA ALA A 18 13.14 -1.72 -30.82
C ALA A 18 11.59 -1.73 -30.77
N ALA A 19 10.97 -2.91 -30.84
CA ALA A 19 9.54 -3.11 -30.62
C ALA A 19 9.09 -2.97 -29.15
N ASP A 20 10.02 -3.10 -28.18
CA ASP A 20 9.75 -2.91 -26.75
C ASP A 20 9.63 -1.42 -26.39
N ASP A 21 10.13 -0.52 -27.25
CA ASP A 21 10.03 0.94 -27.14
C ASP A 21 8.80 1.51 -27.89
N ALA A 22 8.02 0.65 -28.56
CA ALA A 22 6.78 1.08 -29.18
C ALA A 22 5.85 1.63 -28.09
N PRO A 23 5.32 2.87 -28.24
CA PRO A 23 4.45 3.45 -27.23
C PRO A 23 3.28 2.49 -27.01
N VAL A 24 3.22 1.90 -25.82
CA VAL A 24 2.08 1.07 -25.42
C VAL A 24 0.87 1.99 -25.50
N ALA A 25 0.01 1.75 -26.50
CA ALA A 25 -1.26 2.45 -26.60
C ALA A 25 -2.01 2.17 -25.31
N ILE A 26 -2.08 3.17 -24.41
CA ILE A 26 -2.84 3.07 -23.18
C ILE A 26 -4.29 3.23 -23.63
N PRO A 27 -5.12 2.16 -23.60
CA PRO A 27 -6.53 2.33 -23.85
C PRO A 27 -7.05 3.28 -22.79
N VAL A 28 -7.44 4.49 -23.21
CA VAL A 28 -8.08 5.44 -22.31
C VAL A 28 -9.45 4.85 -22.00
N ALA A 29 -9.54 4.11 -20.89
CA ALA A 29 -10.81 3.64 -20.37
C ALA A 29 -11.80 4.82 -20.34
N PRO A 30 -13.10 4.59 -20.61
CA PRO A 30 -14.09 5.65 -20.53
C PRO A 30 -13.91 6.37 -19.19
N ARG A 31 -13.82 7.71 -19.23
CA ARG A 31 -13.47 8.51 -18.05
C ARG A 31 -14.41 8.17 -16.92
N THR A 32 -13.98 7.30 -16.01
CA THR A 32 -14.58 7.17 -14.70
C THR A 32 -14.61 8.59 -14.14
N PRO A 33 -15.76 9.08 -13.65
CA PRO A 33 -15.86 10.45 -13.15
C PRO A 33 -15.04 10.54 -11.87
N TRP A 34 -13.72 10.72 -12.01
CA TRP A 34 -12.76 10.76 -10.91
C TRP A 34 -13.13 11.86 -9.91
N ALA A 35 -13.70 12.97 -10.41
CA ALA A 35 -14.21 14.05 -9.60
C ALA A 35 -15.39 13.60 -8.73
N LEU A 36 -16.31 12.78 -9.27
CA LEU A 36 -17.41 12.22 -8.49
C LEU A 36 -16.88 11.31 -7.38
N TYR A 37 -15.97 10.38 -7.71
CA TYR A 37 -15.38 9.50 -6.71
C TYR A 37 -14.56 10.27 -5.67
N GLY A 38 -13.86 11.33 -6.07
CA GLY A 38 -13.14 12.23 -5.17
C GLY A 38 -14.07 12.97 -4.22
N VAL A 39 -15.19 13.50 -4.72
CA VAL A 39 -16.22 14.17 -3.89
C VAL A 39 -16.86 13.18 -2.94
N LEU A 40 -17.27 12.00 -3.41
CA LEU A 40 -17.86 10.95 -2.57
C LEU A 40 -16.89 10.50 -1.48
N PHE A 41 -15.62 10.29 -1.82
CA PHE A 41 -14.58 9.92 -0.87
C PHE A 41 -14.29 11.03 0.14
N GLY A 42 -14.24 12.29 -0.29
CA GLY A 42 -14.06 13.45 0.57
C GLY A 42 -15.22 13.64 1.55
N LEU A 43 -16.47 13.51 1.08
CA LEU A 43 -17.67 13.57 1.92
C LEU A 43 -17.68 12.43 2.93
N LEU A 44 -17.38 11.20 2.51
CA LEU A 44 -17.26 10.05 3.40
C LEU A 44 -16.17 10.28 4.46
N GLY A 45 -15.02 10.81 4.06
CA GLY A 45 -13.93 11.17 4.96
C GLY A 45 -14.34 12.25 5.97
N ALA A 46 -15.06 13.29 5.54
CA ALA A 46 -15.57 14.34 6.41
C ALA A 46 -16.59 13.80 7.42
N ILE A 47 -17.55 12.99 6.96
CA ILE A 47 -18.52 12.31 7.82
C ILE A 47 -17.80 11.42 8.84
N SER A 48 -16.80 10.65 8.41
CA SER A 48 -16.02 9.80 9.31
C SER A 48 -15.32 10.63 10.40
N ILE A 49 -14.72 11.76 10.04
CA ILE A 49 -14.02 12.63 10.99
C ILE A 49 -14.98 13.19 12.03
N ILE A 50 -16.19 13.60 11.63
CA ILE A 50 -17.20 14.17 12.53
C ILE A 50 -17.76 13.10 13.49
N VAL A 51 -18.03 11.89 13.00
CA VAL A 51 -18.72 10.86 13.78
C VAL A 51 -17.76 9.99 14.61
N TRP A 52 -16.62 9.60 14.04
CA TRP A 52 -15.71 8.60 14.62
C TRP A 52 -14.25 9.06 14.72
N GLY A 53 -13.90 10.19 14.11
CA GLY A 53 -12.53 10.70 14.08
C GLY A 53 -11.73 10.32 12.81
N PRO A 54 -10.42 10.64 12.78
CA PRO A 54 -9.59 10.48 11.59
C PRO A 54 -9.40 9.02 11.16
N ILE A 55 -9.35 8.79 9.85
CA ILE A 55 -9.23 7.45 9.24
C ILE A 55 -7.78 6.94 9.25
N GLY A 56 -7.49 5.98 10.11
CA GLY A 56 -6.16 5.38 10.26
C GLY A 56 -6.16 3.87 10.08
N VAL A 57 -5.43 3.35 9.09
CA VAL A 57 -5.31 1.89 8.88
C VAL A 57 -4.18 1.28 9.72
N SER A 58 -3.04 1.98 9.87
CA SER A 58 -1.85 1.42 10.51
C SER A 58 -1.99 1.20 12.02
N GLY A 59 -2.98 1.82 12.66
CA GLY A 59 -3.26 1.63 14.09
C GLY A 59 -3.85 0.26 14.43
N THR A 60 -4.49 -0.40 13.47
CA THR A 60 -5.13 -1.70 13.67
C THR A 60 -4.11 -2.82 13.92
N TYR A 61 -2.94 -2.76 13.29
CA TYR A 61 -1.87 -3.76 13.48
C TYR A 61 -1.41 -3.91 14.93
N PRO A 62 -0.92 -2.84 15.61
CA PRO A 62 -0.48 -2.98 16.99
C PRO A 62 -1.63 -3.16 17.99
N ARG A 63 -2.88 -2.80 17.64
CA ARG A 63 -4.05 -3.16 18.46
C ARG A 63 -4.36 -4.66 18.39
N PHE A 64 -4.19 -5.26 17.21
CA PHE A 64 -4.30 -6.70 17.03
C PHE A 64 -3.19 -7.43 17.79
N ILE A 65 -1.94 -6.94 17.70
CA ILE A 65 -0.82 -7.46 18.51
C ILE A 65 -1.10 -7.29 20.00
N GLY A 66 -1.62 -6.13 20.43
CA GLY A 66 -1.99 -5.89 21.83
C GLY A 66 -3.06 -6.86 22.33
N TRP A 67 -4.07 -7.14 21.50
CA TRP A 67 -5.10 -8.13 21.82
C TRP A 67 -4.52 -9.55 21.96
N ILE A 68 -3.67 -9.98 21.03
CA ILE A 68 -2.96 -11.27 21.16
C ILE A 68 -2.09 -11.29 22.41
N ALA A 69 -1.33 -10.21 22.66
CA ALA A 69 -0.48 -10.10 23.83
C ALA A 69 -1.28 -10.23 25.13
N THR A 70 -2.47 -9.62 25.23
CA THR A 70 -3.33 -9.78 26.41
C THR A 70 -3.86 -11.20 26.61
N LEU A 71 -3.96 -12.02 25.55
CA LEU A 71 -4.40 -13.41 25.65
C LEU A 71 -3.26 -14.36 26.05
N VAL A 72 -2.03 -14.05 25.62
CA VAL A 72 -0.85 -14.90 25.86
C VAL A 72 -0.16 -14.52 27.16
N ASP A 73 0.04 -13.22 27.40
CA ASP A 73 0.71 -12.68 28.59
C ASP A 73 0.12 -11.30 28.97
N PRO A 74 -0.88 -11.29 29.87
CA PRO A 74 -1.49 -10.06 30.37
C PRO A 74 -0.48 -9.12 31.06
N ALA A 75 0.51 -9.67 31.77
CA ALA A 75 1.50 -8.89 32.50
C ALA A 75 2.43 -8.12 31.54
N TYR A 76 2.84 -8.76 30.44
CA TYR A 76 3.56 -8.07 29.37
C TYR A 76 2.71 -6.98 28.72
N ALA A 77 1.45 -7.28 28.39
CA ALA A 77 0.57 -6.29 27.76
C ALA A 77 0.36 -5.04 28.64
N GLU A 78 0.24 -5.23 29.96
CA GLU A 78 0.12 -4.12 30.91
C GLU A 78 1.45 -3.39 31.17
N ALA A 79 2.58 -4.08 31.15
CA ALA A 79 3.89 -3.45 31.33
C ALA A 79 4.25 -2.53 30.16
N ASN A 80 3.75 -2.78 28.95
CA ASN A 80 4.12 -2.06 27.73
C ASN A 80 3.33 -0.75 27.53
N PRO A 81 3.96 0.43 27.63
CA PRO A 81 3.26 1.72 27.46
C PRO A 81 2.70 1.91 26.04
N TYR A 82 3.36 1.32 25.03
CA TYR A 82 2.92 1.39 23.64
C TYR A 82 1.61 0.64 23.40
N LEU A 83 1.46 -0.58 23.95
CA LEU A 83 0.26 -1.38 23.80
C LEU A 83 -0.93 -0.74 24.54
N LYS A 84 -0.69 -0.21 25.74
CA LYS A 84 -1.66 0.61 26.48
C LYS A 84 -2.14 1.81 25.67
N LYS A 85 -1.22 2.55 25.02
CA LYS A 85 -1.57 3.70 24.17
C LYS A 85 -2.45 3.31 22.97
N MET A 86 -2.20 2.18 22.34
CA MET A 86 -2.98 1.76 21.16
C MET A 86 -4.42 1.35 21.53
N GLY A 87 -4.59 0.79 22.72
CA GLY A 87 -5.88 0.44 23.31
C GLY A 87 -6.53 -0.78 22.65
N SER A 88 -7.86 -0.89 22.79
CA SER A 88 -8.62 -2.05 22.30
C SER A 88 -8.58 -2.21 20.77
N LEU A 89 -8.67 -3.46 20.34
CA LEU A 89 -8.83 -3.87 18.94
C LEU A 89 -10.17 -3.42 18.35
N PHE A 90 -11.24 -3.44 19.13
CA PHE A 90 -12.60 -3.16 18.64
C PHE A 90 -12.89 -1.66 18.60
N LYS A 91 -12.22 -0.96 17.68
CA LYS A 91 -12.48 0.44 17.34
C LYS A 91 -12.99 0.56 15.90
N PRO A 92 -13.72 1.65 15.56
CA PRO A 92 -14.24 1.87 14.20
C PRO A 92 -13.18 1.70 13.10
N GLU A 93 -11.93 2.08 13.34
CA GLU A 93 -10.84 1.92 12.36
C GLU A 93 -10.52 0.46 12.05
N SER A 94 -10.72 -0.47 13.00
CA SER A 94 -10.49 -1.89 12.77
C SER A 94 -11.58 -2.49 11.88
N PHE A 95 -12.83 -2.04 12.06
CA PHE A 95 -13.93 -2.38 11.17
C PHE A 95 -13.74 -1.77 9.77
N LEU A 96 -13.15 -0.57 9.67
CA LEU A 96 -12.75 0.02 8.40
C LEU A 96 -11.75 -0.85 7.64
N VAL A 97 -10.77 -1.46 8.31
CA VAL A 97 -9.82 -2.39 7.66
C VAL A 97 -10.54 -3.62 7.10
N ILE A 98 -11.47 -4.19 7.85
CA ILE A 98 -12.29 -5.32 7.38
C ILE A 98 -13.13 -4.89 6.16
N GLY A 99 -13.76 -3.72 6.24
CA GLY A 99 -14.52 -3.13 5.15
C GLY A 99 -13.67 -2.88 3.89
N LEU A 100 -12.42 -2.43 4.05
CA LEU A 100 -11.49 -2.23 2.94
C LEU A 100 -11.12 -3.55 2.25
N LEU A 101 -10.91 -4.63 3.02
CA LEU A 101 -10.64 -5.97 2.48
C LEU A 101 -11.84 -6.50 1.69
N ILE A 102 -13.04 -6.43 2.27
CA ILE A 102 -14.27 -6.91 1.62
C ILE A 102 -14.59 -6.04 0.40
N GLY A 103 -14.53 -4.71 0.54
CA GLY A 103 -14.82 -3.76 -0.51
C GLY A 103 -13.84 -3.87 -1.68
N GLY A 104 -12.55 -4.06 -1.40
CA GLY A 104 -11.54 -4.32 -2.43
C GLY A 104 -11.79 -5.64 -3.16
N PHE A 105 -12.15 -6.69 -2.44
CA PHE A 105 -12.49 -8.00 -3.03
C PHE A 105 -13.76 -7.94 -3.89
N LEU A 106 -14.83 -7.33 -3.39
CA LEU A 106 -16.07 -7.15 -4.14
C LEU A 106 -15.85 -6.25 -5.36
N GLY A 107 -15.11 -5.14 -5.20
CA GLY A 107 -14.73 -4.25 -6.30
C GLY A 107 -13.95 -5.00 -7.39
N ALA A 108 -12.98 -5.84 -7.00
CA ALA A 108 -12.23 -6.66 -7.95
C ALA A 108 -13.08 -7.74 -8.66
N ARG A 109 -14.17 -8.20 -8.05
CA ARG A 109 -15.10 -9.18 -8.65
C ARG A 109 -16.15 -8.53 -9.54
N LEU A 110 -16.61 -7.33 -9.18
CA LEU A 110 -17.65 -6.57 -9.88
C LEU A 110 -17.07 -5.80 -11.07
N ASN A 111 -15.87 -5.24 -10.94
CA ASN A 111 -15.18 -4.54 -12.02
C ASN A 111 -14.57 -5.56 -12.99
N ARG A 112 -15.03 -5.52 -14.25
CA ARG A 112 -14.49 -6.34 -15.36
C ARG A 112 -13.21 -5.77 -15.96
N GLU A 113 -12.76 -4.60 -15.51
CA GLU A 113 -11.51 -3.99 -15.94
C GLU A 113 -10.33 -4.75 -15.32
N ARG A 114 -9.60 -5.48 -16.16
CA ARG A 114 -8.33 -6.09 -15.77
C ARG A 114 -7.25 -5.01 -15.80
N ALA A 115 -6.33 -5.10 -14.84
CA ALA A 115 -5.15 -4.23 -14.79
C ALA A 115 -4.48 -4.16 -16.17
N PRO A 116 -4.25 -2.96 -16.73
CA PRO A 116 -3.60 -2.80 -18.02
C PRO A 116 -2.22 -3.45 -18.01
N LYS A 117 -1.75 -3.91 -19.18
CA LYS A 117 -0.47 -4.65 -19.30
C LYS A 117 0.75 -3.87 -18.78
N CYS A 118 0.68 -2.54 -18.73
CA CYS A 118 1.70 -1.67 -18.16
C CYS A 118 1.77 -1.67 -16.62
N GLU A 119 0.74 -2.18 -15.94
CA GLU A 119 0.74 -2.42 -14.49
C GLU A 119 1.23 -3.84 -14.12
N MET A 120 1.63 -4.64 -15.11
CA MET A 120 2.21 -5.97 -14.85
C MET A 120 3.63 -5.88 -14.33
N ALA A 121 4.11 -7.01 -13.80
CA ALA A 121 5.37 -7.19 -13.08
C ALA A 121 6.49 -6.28 -13.61
N HIS A 122 7.09 -5.50 -12.71
CA HIS A 122 8.16 -4.57 -13.07
C HIS A 122 9.27 -5.35 -13.81
N PRO A 123 9.97 -4.78 -14.81
CA PRO A 123 10.98 -5.51 -15.58
C PRO A 123 12.09 -6.16 -14.74
N GLY A 124 12.33 -5.64 -13.52
CA GLY A 124 13.27 -6.22 -12.53
C GLY A 124 12.74 -7.42 -11.74
N GLU A 125 11.45 -7.74 -11.81
CA GLU A 125 10.79 -8.89 -11.17
C GLU A 125 10.98 -10.15 -12.02
N THR A 126 12.24 -10.56 -12.18
CA THR A 126 12.62 -11.70 -13.04
C THR A 126 12.11 -13.05 -12.55
N THR A 127 11.84 -13.18 -11.24
CA THR A 127 11.34 -14.42 -10.63
C THR A 127 10.26 -14.14 -9.57
N LYS A 128 9.34 -15.09 -9.39
CA LYS A 128 8.30 -15.05 -8.34
C LYS A 128 8.90 -14.88 -6.93
N ALA A 129 10.02 -15.56 -6.66
CA ALA A 129 10.70 -15.48 -5.37
C ALA A 129 11.27 -14.08 -5.11
N ARG A 130 11.92 -13.47 -6.11
CA ARG A 130 12.43 -12.09 -6.02
C ARG A 130 11.30 -11.10 -5.79
N ARG A 131 10.20 -11.23 -6.53
CA ARG A 131 9.01 -10.38 -6.36
C ARG A 131 8.44 -10.48 -4.94
N LEU A 132 8.25 -11.70 -4.44
CA LEU A 132 7.70 -11.91 -3.09
C LEU A 132 8.63 -11.34 -2.01
N ARG A 133 9.94 -11.55 -2.17
CA ARG A 133 10.95 -10.98 -1.26
C ARG A 133 10.91 -9.46 -1.27
N ASP A 134 10.94 -8.84 -2.45
CA ASP A 134 10.98 -7.39 -2.58
C ASP A 134 9.67 -6.76 -2.08
N ALA A 135 8.52 -7.39 -2.32
CA ALA A 135 7.23 -6.99 -1.77
C ALA A 135 7.16 -7.12 -0.24
N PHE A 136 7.72 -8.19 0.32
CA PHE A 136 7.77 -8.40 1.77
C PHE A 136 8.66 -7.35 2.45
N ILE A 137 9.86 -7.11 1.91
CA ILE A 137 10.79 -6.10 2.43
C ILE A 137 10.17 -4.70 2.31
N GLY A 138 9.57 -4.38 1.15
CA GLY A 138 8.88 -3.10 0.94
C GLY A 138 7.72 -2.91 1.90
N GLY A 139 6.88 -3.93 2.09
CA GLY A 139 5.78 -3.90 3.05
C GLY A 139 6.26 -3.70 4.49
N PHE A 140 7.30 -4.41 4.91
CA PHE A 140 7.93 -4.24 6.21
C PHE A 140 8.42 -2.80 6.42
N LEU A 141 9.16 -2.25 5.46
CA LEU A 141 9.68 -0.88 5.51
C LEU A 141 8.55 0.15 5.60
N ILE A 142 7.46 -0.02 4.84
CA ILE A 142 6.30 0.88 4.86
C ILE A 142 5.61 0.85 6.22
N VAL A 143 5.36 -0.34 6.78
CA VAL A 143 4.71 -0.48 8.09
C VAL A 143 5.60 0.07 9.20
N PHE A 144 6.89 -0.28 9.18
CA PHE A 144 7.87 0.23 10.13
C PHE A 144 7.93 1.77 10.08
N GLY A 145 8.10 2.35 8.88
CA GLY A 145 8.12 3.80 8.69
C GLY A 145 6.83 4.48 9.14
N ALA A 146 5.67 3.91 8.82
CA ALA A 146 4.37 4.44 9.28
C ALA A 146 4.24 4.43 10.81
N ARG A 147 4.86 3.47 11.50
CA ARG A 147 4.83 3.44 12.97
C ARG A 147 5.82 4.39 13.60
N VAL A 148 7.02 4.55 13.02
CA VAL A 148 7.99 5.57 13.43
C VAL A 148 7.41 6.98 13.25
N ALA A 149 6.73 7.24 12.12
CA ALA A 149 6.06 8.51 11.85
C ALA A 149 4.76 8.72 12.64
N GLY A 150 4.32 7.74 13.44
CA GLY A 150 3.09 7.80 14.21
C GLY A 150 1.80 7.62 13.40
N GLY A 151 1.84 7.55 12.07
CA GLY A 151 0.68 7.44 11.19
C GLY A 151 1.01 6.92 9.79
N CYS A 152 -0.01 6.47 9.06
CA CYS A 152 0.10 6.08 7.65
C CYS A 152 -0.47 7.17 6.73
N THR A 153 -0.37 6.94 5.42
CA THR A 153 -0.97 7.80 4.37
C THR A 153 -2.42 8.17 4.65
N SER A 154 -3.27 7.22 5.05
CA SER A 154 -4.67 7.53 5.35
C SER A 154 -4.82 8.51 6.53
N GLY A 155 -3.98 8.39 7.56
CA GLY A 155 -4.06 9.24 8.75
C GLY A 155 -3.42 10.61 8.56
N HIS A 156 -2.18 10.66 8.06
CA HIS A 156 -1.44 11.91 7.90
C HIS A 156 -1.77 12.66 6.62
N ILE A 157 -1.98 11.96 5.50
CA ILE A 157 -2.28 12.61 4.22
C ILE A 157 -3.79 12.84 4.11
N ILE A 158 -4.60 11.79 4.15
CA ILE A 158 -6.05 11.95 3.90
C ILE A 158 -6.70 12.72 5.05
N SER A 159 -6.69 12.21 6.28
CA SER A 159 -7.28 12.94 7.41
C SER A 159 -6.49 14.19 7.80
N GLY A 160 -5.16 14.11 7.88
CA GLY A 160 -4.33 15.22 8.33
C GLY A 160 -4.42 16.46 7.43
N ILE A 161 -4.38 16.30 6.10
CA ILE A 161 -4.48 17.45 5.17
C ILE A 161 -5.90 18.01 5.15
N THR A 162 -6.94 17.17 5.24
CA THR A 162 -8.33 17.67 5.31
C THR A 162 -8.59 18.51 6.57
N GLN A 163 -7.84 18.27 7.63
CA GLN A 163 -7.87 19.05 8.88
C GLN A 163 -6.86 20.20 8.89
N LEU A 164 -6.18 20.46 7.77
CA LEU A 164 -5.12 21.46 7.63
C LEU A 164 -3.96 21.29 8.63
N SER A 165 -3.68 20.05 9.06
CA SER A 165 -2.59 19.76 9.98
C SER A 165 -1.23 19.94 9.30
N VAL A 166 -0.35 20.72 9.94
CA VAL A 166 1.04 20.93 9.51
C VAL A 166 1.79 19.59 9.41
N SER A 167 1.54 18.66 10.33
CA SER A 167 2.18 17.34 10.31
C SER A 167 1.81 16.54 9.06
N GLY A 168 0.59 16.71 8.55
CA GLY A 168 0.11 16.05 7.34
C GLY A 168 0.84 16.54 6.09
N PHE A 169 1.04 17.85 5.97
CA PHE A 169 1.80 18.44 4.87
C PHE A 169 3.28 18.01 4.88
N ILE A 170 3.93 18.04 6.04
CA ILE A 170 5.34 17.61 6.18
C ILE A 170 5.47 16.12 5.79
N PHE A 171 4.56 15.28 6.30
CA PHE A 171 4.55 13.86 5.98
C PHE A 171 4.32 13.61 4.48
N ALA A 172 3.38 14.35 3.86
CA ALA A 172 3.10 14.22 2.43
C ALA A 172 4.33 14.57 1.59
N ILE A 173 5.00 15.70 1.85
CA ILE A 173 6.21 16.10 1.14
C ILE A 173 7.29 15.01 1.27
N GLY A 174 7.50 14.50 2.48
CA GLY A 174 8.48 13.43 2.73
C GLY A 174 8.17 12.15 1.95
N VAL A 175 6.92 11.67 1.98
CA VAL A 175 6.50 10.46 1.27
C VAL A 175 6.61 10.63 -0.24
N PHE A 176 6.17 11.76 -0.80
CA PHE A 176 6.27 11.99 -2.23
C PHE A 176 7.72 12.16 -2.70
N ALA A 177 8.55 12.92 -1.97
CA ALA A 177 9.95 13.10 -2.31
C ALA A 177 10.72 11.77 -2.28
N THR A 178 10.56 10.99 -1.21
CA THR A 178 11.22 9.68 -1.07
C THR A 178 10.66 8.64 -2.03
N GLY A 179 9.35 8.66 -2.30
CA GLY A 179 8.70 7.78 -3.28
C GLY A 179 9.20 8.02 -4.71
N ILE A 180 9.29 9.29 -5.14
CA ILE A 180 9.82 9.66 -6.45
C ILE A 180 11.30 9.26 -6.56
N LEU A 181 12.10 9.52 -5.52
CA LEU A 181 13.50 9.14 -5.49
C LEU A 181 13.67 7.61 -5.57
N SER A 182 12.90 6.87 -4.78
CA SER A 182 12.92 5.40 -4.77
C SER A 182 12.54 4.82 -6.13
N ALA A 183 11.49 5.36 -6.75
CA ALA A 183 11.07 4.98 -8.10
C ALA A 183 12.19 5.23 -9.12
N LYS A 184 12.83 6.42 -9.09
CA LYS A 184 13.97 6.72 -9.97
C LYS A 184 15.16 5.79 -9.75
N MET A 185 15.50 5.48 -8.49
CA MET A 185 16.60 4.58 -8.18
C MET A 185 16.33 3.14 -8.65
N LEU A 186 15.10 2.64 -8.46
CA LEU A 186 14.71 1.31 -8.92
C LEU A 186 14.68 1.21 -10.44
N SER A 187 14.11 2.19 -11.13
CA SER A 187 14.09 2.24 -12.60
C SER A 187 15.50 2.33 -13.19
N ARG A 188 16.41 3.08 -12.56
CA ARG A 188 17.83 3.15 -12.98
C ARG A 188 18.55 1.82 -12.80
N ARG A 189 18.31 1.10 -11.69
CA ARG A 189 18.89 -0.23 -11.44
C ARG A 189 18.36 -1.29 -12.41
N ALA A 190 17.08 -1.19 -12.77
CA ALA A 190 16.49 -2.05 -13.81
C ALA A 190 17.08 -1.76 -15.21
N ALA A 191 17.50 -0.53 -15.47
CA ALA A 191 18.19 -0.15 -16.71
C ALA A 191 19.69 -0.51 -16.72
N ALA A 192 20.37 -0.50 -15.57
CA ALA A 192 21.81 -0.78 -15.46
C ALA A 192 22.15 -2.27 -15.27
N GLY A 193 21.16 -3.10 -14.93
CA GLY A 193 21.30 -4.56 -14.79
C GLY A 193 20.71 -5.37 -15.95
N ALA A 194 20.36 -4.69 -17.06
CA ALA A 194 19.94 -5.27 -18.34
C ALA A 194 21.04 -5.04 -19.38
#